data_AF-A0A2E7DS72-F1
#
_entry.id   AF-A0A2E7DS72-F1
#
_cell.length_a   1.000
_cell.length_b   1.000
_cell.length_c   1.000
_cell.angle_alpha   90.00
_cell.angle_beta   90.00
_cell.angle_gamma   90.00
#
_symmetry.space_group_name_H-M   'P 1'
#
loop_
_entity.id
_entity.type
_entity.pdbx_description
1 polymer ?
#
loop_
_entity_poly.entity_id
_entity_poly.type
_entity_poly.pdbx_seq_one_letter_code
_entity_poly.pdbx_strand_id
1 'polypeptide(L)'
;MILNIKENHKVIPHFQNILDIHKSNLHIALLTPFNPMFAGGYPMALLFAPREKHDNQMIKKGFYSDYDVYFSDQESYEGALNTLKDPSKIIPPDNIIETDNATTFCFPCADTITGYPLQIQLVKKIISPPKEILKTFDFINCAVGFSPTDESLYMHKEVFKYHNCRELEILDPWMLNQVTEETKNNVVIQISRFRKYCERWDYTLGSKAFWKLIEVYNKYPKLKTERGIVITAEGQHAYSGVRYLVEANTNIWGAMLSLLNIHPEWKNFKDSHGYLVPEANDSFVSGSEILQDDIPF
;
A
#
# COMPACT_ATOMS: atom_id res chain seq x y z
N MET A 1 -8.17 -7.83 -12.72
CA MET A 1 -7.59 -7.73 -14.09
C MET A 1 -6.68 -6.52 -14.15
N ILE A 2 -5.42 -6.70 -14.56
CA ILE A 2 -4.43 -5.61 -14.69
C ILE A 2 -4.43 -5.11 -16.14
N LEU A 3 -4.59 -3.80 -16.30
CA LEU A 3 -4.51 -3.08 -17.57
C LEU A 3 -3.08 -2.60 -17.81
N ASN A 4 -2.69 -2.51 -19.08
CA ASN A 4 -1.49 -1.80 -19.53
C ASN A 4 -1.94 -0.64 -20.41
N ILE A 5 -1.59 0.59 -20.04
CA ILE A 5 -2.02 1.82 -20.68
C ILE A 5 -0.76 2.50 -21.22
N LYS A 6 -0.52 2.31 -22.52
CA LYS A 6 0.68 2.80 -23.24
C LYS A 6 0.47 4.12 -23.98
N GLU A 7 -0.76 4.47 -24.38
CA GLU A 7 -0.96 5.51 -25.41
C GLU A 7 -2.10 6.50 -25.08
N ASN A 8 -2.70 6.40 -23.90
CA ASN A 8 -3.81 7.27 -23.48
C ASN A 8 -3.40 8.26 -22.39
N HIS A 9 -2.18 8.82 -22.46
CA HIS A 9 -1.73 9.87 -21.52
C HIS A 9 -2.68 11.07 -21.46
N LYS A 10 -3.45 11.31 -22.55
CA LYS A 10 -4.48 12.35 -22.63
C LYS A 10 -5.76 12.04 -21.86
N VAL A 11 -5.98 10.79 -21.46
CA VAL A 11 -7.23 10.31 -20.84
C VAL A 11 -7.06 10.08 -19.33
N ILE A 12 -5.84 9.84 -18.86
CA ILE A 12 -5.56 9.66 -17.43
C ILE A 12 -5.13 11.00 -16.83
N PRO A 13 -5.95 11.60 -15.95
CA PRO A 13 -5.57 12.81 -15.23
C PRO A 13 -4.23 12.60 -14.52
N HIS A 14 -3.36 13.60 -14.56
CA HIS A 14 -2.13 13.66 -13.78
C HIS A 14 -1.04 12.63 -14.11
N PHE A 15 -1.17 11.82 -15.17
CA PHE A 15 -0.08 10.94 -15.59
C PHE A 15 1.23 11.69 -15.89
N GLN A 16 1.12 12.89 -16.46
CA GLN A 16 2.28 13.76 -16.71
C GLN A 16 3.05 14.08 -15.42
N ASN A 17 2.38 14.16 -14.26
CA ASN A 17 3.07 14.37 -13.00
C ASN A 17 4.05 13.22 -12.71
N ILE A 18 3.68 11.97 -12.98
CA ILE A 18 4.60 10.83 -12.78
C ILE A 18 5.85 10.99 -13.64
N LEU A 19 5.67 11.34 -14.91
CA LEU A 19 6.79 11.54 -15.84
C LEU A 19 7.70 12.68 -15.39
N ASP A 20 7.13 13.81 -15.00
CA ASP A 20 7.87 15.00 -14.60
C ASP A 20 8.67 14.74 -13.32
N ILE A 21 8.06 14.06 -12.33
CA ILE A 21 8.73 13.69 -11.06
C ILE A 21 9.84 12.67 -11.30
N HIS A 22 9.61 11.68 -12.15
CA HIS A 22 10.63 10.69 -12.51
C HIS A 22 11.85 11.35 -13.13
N LYS A 23 11.62 12.28 -14.07
CA LYS A 23 12.68 12.97 -14.82
C LYS A 23 13.42 14.00 -13.96
N SER A 24 12.78 14.60 -12.96
CA SER A 24 13.41 15.59 -12.07
C SER A 24 14.31 14.95 -11.00
N ASN A 25 14.09 13.69 -10.65
CA ASN A 25 14.86 13.01 -9.61
C ASN A 25 16.01 12.17 -10.21
N LEU A 26 17.24 12.67 -10.10
CA LEU A 26 18.44 12.01 -10.63
C LEU A 26 18.58 10.54 -10.18
N HIS A 27 18.40 10.25 -8.89
CA HIS A 27 18.59 8.91 -8.33
C HIS A 27 17.63 7.90 -8.97
N ILE A 28 16.40 8.34 -9.25
CA ILE A 28 15.34 7.52 -9.83
C ILE A 28 15.51 7.41 -11.35
N ALA A 29 15.84 8.51 -12.01
CA ALA A 29 16.08 8.55 -13.46
C ALA A 29 17.21 7.60 -13.88
N LEU A 30 18.26 7.48 -13.06
CA LEU A 30 19.38 6.55 -13.28
C LEU A 30 18.99 5.08 -13.27
N LEU A 31 17.80 4.74 -12.76
CA LEU A 31 17.30 3.36 -12.76
C LEU A 31 16.69 2.96 -14.10
N THR A 32 16.30 3.92 -14.95
CA THR A 32 15.60 3.69 -16.24
C THR A 32 16.27 2.63 -17.15
N PRO A 33 17.61 2.58 -17.30
CA PRO A 33 18.26 1.56 -18.13
C PRO A 33 18.02 0.12 -17.69
N PHE A 34 17.65 -0.10 -16.41
CA PHE A 34 17.39 -1.42 -15.83
C PHE A 34 15.91 -1.82 -15.92
N ASN A 35 15.14 -1.18 -16.80
CA ASN A 35 13.71 -1.45 -17.00
C ASN A 35 12.89 -1.62 -15.70
N PRO A 36 12.98 -0.66 -14.76
CA PRO A 36 12.34 -0.80 -13.47
C PRO A 36 10.82 -0.66 -13.60
N MET A 37 10.12 -1.22 -12.63
CA MET A 37 8.73 -0.88 -12.36
C MET A 37 8.63 -0.20 -11.01
N PHE A 38 8.19 1.05 -11.00
CA PHE A 38 7.79 1.73 -9.77
C PHE A 38 6.35 1.38 -9.47
N ALA A 39 6.04 0.95 -8.25
CA ALA A 39 4.67 0.54 -7.92
C ALA A 39 4.22 1.04 -6.55
N GLY A 40 2.92 0.92 -6.28
CA GLY A 40 2.35 1.27 -4.97
C GLY A 40 2.18 2.76 -4.77
N GLY A 41 2.72 3.25 -3.65
CA GLY A 41 2.43 4.60 -3.15
C GLY A 41 2.81 5.72 -4.13
N TYR A 42 3.96 5.60 -4.80
CA TYR A 42 4.46 6.61 -5.74
C TYR A 42 3.49 6.88 -6.90
N PRO A 43 3.25 5.93 -7.82
CA PRO A 43 2.41 6.20 -8.97
C PRO A 43 0.95 6.46 -8.56
N MET A 44 0.47 5.81 -7.49
CA MET A 44 -0.86 6.07 -6.94
C MET A 44 -1.02 7.51 -6.46
N ALA A 45 -0.06 8.02 -5.68
CA ALA A 45 -0.13 9.38 -5.15
C ALA A 45 -0.15 10.43 -6.26
N LEU A 46 0.67 10.26 -7.29
CA LEU A 46 0.77 11.25 -8.37
C LEU A 46 -0.40 11.19 -9.34
N LEU A 47 -1.04 10.04 -9.53
CA LEU A 47 -2.27 9.93 -10.32
C LEU A 47 -3.47 10.58 -9.63
N PHE A 48 -3.56 10.41 -8.31
CA PHE A 48 -4.81 10.62 -7.60
C PHE A 48 -4.82 11.76 -6.60
N ALA A 49 -3.68 12.37 -6.28
CA ALA A 49 -3.59 13.39 -5.25
C ALA A 49 -4.66 14.49 -5.42
N PRO A 50 -5.63 14.60 -4.48
CA PRO A 50 -6.50 15.75 -4.39
C PRO A 50 -5.70 16.94 -3.85
N ARG A 51 -5.76 18.05 -4.58
CA ARG A 51 -5.30 19.38 -4.13
C ARG A 51 -6.14 19.82 -2.91
N GLU A 52 -5.54 20.65 -2.05
CA GLU A 52 -6.18 21.71 -1.23
C GLU A 52 -6.50 21.52 0.26
N LYS A 53 -6.45 20.34 0.90
CA LYS A 53 -6.75 20.25 2.35
C LYS A 53 -5.58 20.02 3.31
N HIS A 54 -4.38 19.86 2.78
CA HIS A 54 -3.18 19.99 3.59
C HIS A 54 -2.29 21.02 2.93
N ASP A 55 -1.73 21.92 3.73
CA ASP A 55 -0.51 22.66 3.43
C ASP A 55 0.71 21.72 3.23
N ASN A 56 0.50 20.58 2.57
CA ASN A 56 1.53 19.63 2.19
C ASN A 56 2.20 20.16 0.92
N GLN A 57 3.22 20.97 1.16
CA GLN A 57 4.11 21.63 0.20
C GLN A 57 4.85 20.68 -0.76
N MET A 58 4.64 19.36 -0.68
CA MET A 58 5.49 18.36 -1.34
C MET A 58 5.14 18.08 -2.80
N ILE A 59 3.86 17.93 -3.15
CA ILE A 59 3.49 17.78 -4.58
C ILE A 59 3.52 19.16 -5.29
N LYS A 60 3.47 20.26 -4.53
CA LYS A 60 3.65 21.62 -5.06
C LYS A 60 5.07 21.90 -5.60
N LYS A 61 6.05 21.02 -5.38
CA LYS A 61 7.46 21.23 -5.77
C LYS A 61 8.10 20.10 -6.56
N GLY A 62 7.30 19.16 -7.09
CA GLY A 62 7.89 18.19 -8.00
C GLY A 62 8.73 17.09 -7.30
N PHE A 63 8.42 16.72 -6.05
CA PHE A 63 9.15 15.69 -5.33
C PHE A 63 8.22 14.67 -4.62
N TYR A 64 8.57 13.40 -4.72
CA TYR A 64 8.06 12.29 -3.91
C TYR A 64 9.25 11.60 -3.26
N SER A 65 9.10 11.12 -2.02
CA SER A 65 10.21 10.74 -1.14
C SER A 65 10.41 9.23 -0.96
N ASP A 66 9.46 8.38 -1.38
CA ASP A 66 9.42 6.96 -0.96
C ASP A 66 9.11 6.00 -2.12
N TYR A 67 10.13 5.46 -2.79
CA TYR A 67 9.94 4.66 -4.02
C TYR A 67 10.10 3.17 -3.77
N ASP A 68 9.07 2.40 -4.07
CA ASP A 68 9.15 0.94 -4.21
C ASP A 68 9.45 0.57 -5.67
N VAL A 69 10.58 -0.09 -5.90
CA VAL A 69 11.11 -0.42 -7.24
C VAL A 69 11.23 -1.93 -7.40
N TYR A 70 10.67 -2.43 -8.49
CA TYR A 70 10.61 -3.85 -8.84
C TYR A 70 11.28 -4.10 -10.19
N PHE A 71 11.70 -5.33 -10.43
CA PHE A 71 12.41 -5.73 -11.64
C PHE A 71 11.87 -7.05 -12.19
N SER A 72 11.98 -7.25 -13.50
CA SER A 72 11.57 -8.48 -14.18
C SER A 72 12.56 -9.63 -14.05
N ASP A 73 13.82 -9.29 -13.78
CA ASP A 73 14.95 -10.21 -13.78
C ASP A 73 16.02 -9.76 -12.78
N GLN A 74 16.86 -10.72 -12.38
CA GLN A 74 17.89 -10.54 -11.37
C GLN A 74 19.02 -9.62 -11.85
N GLU A 75 19.38 -9.69 -13.14
CA GLU A 75 20.44 -8.86 -13.73
C GLU A 75 20.10 -7.37 -13.63
N SER A 76 18.87 -7.00 -13.97
CA SER A 76 18.38 -5.63 -13.84
C SER A 76 18.38 -5.14 -12.40
N TYR A 77 17.94 -5.98 -11.46
CA TYR A 77 18.00 -5.68 -10.02
C TYR A 77 19.44 -5.42 -9.56
N GLU A 78 20.40 -6.29 -9.93
CA GLU A 78 21.80 -6.16 -9.55
C GLU A 78 22.45 -4.92 -10.19
N GLY A 79 22.13 -4.63 -11.45
CA GLY A 79 22.57 -3.41 -12.13
C GLY A 79 22.09 -2.13 -11.43
N ALA A 80 20.83 -2.09 -11.03
CA ALA A 80 20.25 -1.00 -10.25
C ALA A 80 20.91 -0.87 -8.87
N LEU A 81 21.09 -2.00 -8.16
CA LEU A 81 21.74 -2.05 -6.86
C LEU A 81 23.16 -1.48 -6.91
N ASN A 82 23.94 -1.89 -7.91
CA ASN A 82 25.31 -1.42 -8.10
C ASN A 82 25.35 0.07 -8.47
N THR A 83 24.39 0.54 -9.27
CA THR A 83 24.27 1.95 -9.63
C THR A 83 23.96 2.83 -8.42
N LEU A 84 23.09 2.39 -7.50
CA LEU A 84 22.79 3.12 -6.26
C LEU A 84 23.88 3.03 -5.18
N LYS A 85 24.89 2.17 -5.38
CA LYS A 85 26.07 2.09 -4.50
C LYS A 85 27.27 2.87 -5.04
N ASP A 86 27.19 3.37 -6.27
CA ASP A 86 28.30 4.01 -6.96
C ASP A 86 28.37 5.52 -6.63
N PRO A 87 29.34 5.96 -5.80
CA PRO A 87 29.46 7.36 -5.40
C PRO A 87 29.91 8.26 -6.56
N SER A 88 30.36 7.70 -7.68
CA SER A 88 30.68 8.49 -8.88
C SER A 88 29.44 8.91 -9.67
N LYS A 89 28.29 8.25 -9.43
CA LYS A 89 27.04 8.49 -10.16
C LYS A 89 26.03 9.30 -9.35
N ILE A 90 26.02 9.14 -8.04
CA ILE A 90 25.01 9.75 -7.15
C ILE A 90 25.62 10.18 -5.82
N ILE A 91 24.85 10.98 -5.08
CA ILE A 91 25.13 11.27 -3.68
C ILE A 91 25.05 9.94 -2.91
N PRO A 92 26.05 9.58 -2.10
CA PRO A 92 26.00 8.35 -1.31
C PRO A 92 24.80 8.33 -0.36
N PRO A 93 24.19 7.16 -0.14
CA PRO A 93 23.18 7.01 0.90
C PRO A 93 23.81 7.17 2.28
N ASP A 94 23.07 7.78 3.22
CA ASP A 94 23.45 7.84 4.63
C ASP A 94 23.32 6.47 5.30
N ASN A 95 22.33 5.70 4.85
CA ASN A 95 22.03 4.39 5.40
C ASN A 95 21.53 3.44 4.32
N ILE A 96 21.90 2.17 4.45
CA ILE A 96 21.40 1.07 3.63
C ILE A 96 20.85 -0.01 4.56
N ILE A 97 19.58 -0.35 4.38
CA ILE A 97 18.87 -1.33 5.19
C ILE A 97 18.61 -2.57 4.34
N GLU A 98 19.17 -3.70 4.75
CA GLU A 98 19.01 -4.99 4.10
C GLU A 98 17.99 -5.85 4.87
N THR A 99 17.02 -6.41 4.16
CA THR A 99 16.04 -7.38 4.67
C THR A 99 15.96 -8.57 3.74
N ASP A 100 15.25 -9.65 4.08
CA ASP A 100 15.02 -10.75 3.14
C ASP A 100 14.19 -10.32 1.91
N ASN A 101 13.41 -9.25 2.03
CA ASN A 101 12.46 -8.84 0.99
C ASN A 101 12.98 -7.75 0.05
N ALA A 102 13.87 -6.88 0.55
CA ALA A 102 14.32 -5.70 -0.16
C ALA A 102 15.64 -5.13 0.39
N THR A 103 16.31 -4.34 -0.44
CA THR A 103 17.40 -3.42 -0.07
C THR A 103 16.87 -1.99 -0.12
N THR A 104 16.97 -1.26 0.98
CA THR A 104 16.49 0.12 1.09
C THR A 104 17.64 1.09 1.22
N PHE A 105 17.66 2.12 0.38
CA PHE A 105 18.63 3.20 0.39
C PHE A 105 17.98 4.46 0.96
N CYS A 106 18.60 5.09 1.96
CA CYS A 106 18.16 6.34 2.56
C CYS A 106 19.16 7.45 2.25
N PHE A 107 18.73 8.46 1.50
CA PHE A 107 19.56 9.61 1.10
C PHE A 107 19.14 10.86 1.89
N PRO A 108 20.08 11.63 2.45
CA PRO A 108 19.79 12.75 3.36
C PRO A 108 19.05 13.92 2.71
N CYS A 109 19.44 14.29 1.50
CA CYS A 109 19.01 15.52 0.82
C CYS A 109 19.04 15.33 -0.71
N ALA A 110 18.19 14.46 -1.24
CA ALA A 110 18.20 14.17 -2.67
C ALA A 110 17.54 15.28 -3.52
N ASP A 111 16.64 16.07 -2.93
CA ASP A 111 16.12 17.27 -3.56
C ASP A 111 16.81 18.52 -2.99
N THR A 112 17.57 19.20 -3.84
CA THR A 112 18.26 20.45 -3.50
C THR A 112 17.30 21.61 -3.25
N ILE A 113 16.03 21.48 -3.65
CA ILE A 113 15.01 22.53 -3.52
C ILE A 113 14.24 22.41 -2.21
N THR A 114 13.94 21.20 -1.75
CA THR A 114 13.16 20.97 -0.53
C THR A 114 13.98 20.47 0.66
N GLY A 115 15.18 19.92 0.43
CA GLY A 115 16.00 19.32 1.47
C GLY A 115 15.37 18.07 2.09
N TYR A 116 14.37 17.46 1.44
CA TYR A 116 13.72 16.26 1.96
C TYR A 116 14.57 15.00 1.70
N PRO A 117 14.59 14.05 2.65
CA PRO A 117 15.25 12.78 2.45
C PRO A 117 14.52 11.94 1.40
N LEU A 118 15.27 11.12 0.69
CA LEU A 118 14.78 10.19 -0.31
C LEU A 118 15.02 8.76 0.14
N GLN A 119 13.99 7.94 0.05
CA GLN A 119 14.03 6.51 0.29
C GLN A 119 13.77 5.78 -1.03
N ILE A 120 14.65 4.87 -1.39
CA ILE A 120 14.49 3.97 -2.54
C ILE A 120 14.59 2.54 -2.04
N GLN A 121 13.52 1.78 -2.18
CA GLN A 121 13.45 0.37 -1.82
C GLN A 121 13.48 -0.49 -3.08
N LEU A 122 14.59 -1.20 -3.31
CA LEU A 122 14.70 -2.20 -4.36
C LEU A 122 14.15 -3.53 -3.84
N VAL A 123 13.04 -3.98 -4.39
CA VAL A 123 12.36 -5.22 -3.97
C VAL A 123 13.03 -6.42 -4.64
N LYS A 124 13.63 -7.30 -3.83
CA LYS A 124 14.34 -8.50 -4.30
C LYS A 124 13.54 -9.79 -4.23
N LYS A 125 12.51 -9.84 -3.39
CA LYS A 125 11.67 -11.04 -3.22
C LYS A 125 10.76 -11.31 -4.42
N ILE A 126 10.43 -10.27 -5.18
CA ILE A 126 9.51 -10.35 -6.31
C ILE A 126 10.26 -9.87 -7.54
N ILE A 127 10.82 -10.84 -8.26
CA ILE A 127 11.43 -10.65 -9.57
C ILE A 127 10.47 -11.25 -10.58
N SER A 128 9.68 -10.40 -11.23
CA SER A 128 8.54 -10.84 -12.04
C SER A 128 8.09 -9.78 -13.03
N PRO A 129 7.35 -10.15 -14.10
CA PRO A 129 6.80 -9.19 -15.03
C PRO A 129 5.81 -8.20 -14.34
N PRO A 130 5.65 -6.99 -14.89
CA PRO A 130 4.82 -5.92 -14.29
C PRO A 130 3.42 -6.32 -13.82
N LYS A 131 2.72 -7.12 -14.63
CA LYS A 131 1.35 -7.56 -14.30
C LYS A 131 1.32 -8.49 -13.10
N GLU A 132 2.34 -9.33 -12.92
CA GLU A 132 2.41 -10.25 -11.80
C GLU A 132 2.82 -9.53 -10.52
N ILE A 133 3.72 -8.54 -10.61
CA ILE A 133 4.05 -7.64 -9.49
C ILE A 133 2.76 -7.00 -8.93
N LEU A 134 1.90 -6.43 -9.78
CA LEU A 134 0.69 -5.77 -9.29
C LEU A 134 -0.33 -6.72 -8.67
N LYS A 135 -0.28 -8.02 -8.97
CA LYS A 135 -1.15 -9.01 -8.32
C LYS A 135 -0.71 -9.33 -6.89
N THR A 136 0.53 -9.05 -6.52
CA THR A 136 1.01 -9.28 -5.15
C THR A 136 0.59 -8.19 -4.17
N PHE A 137 -0.10 -7.16 -4.63
CA PHE A 137 -0.56 -6.06 -3.78
C PHE A 137 -1.79 -6.48 -2.98
N ASP A 138 -1.82 -6.10 -1.71
CA ASP A 138 -2.93 -6.43 -0.81
C ASP A 138 -4.23 -5.70 -1.19
N PHE A 139 -4.10 -4.48 -1.73
CA PHE A 139 -5.22 -3.58 -2.02
C PHE A 139 -5.31 -3.22 -3.50
N ILE A 140 -6.53 -3.19 -4.01
CA ILE A 140 -6.81 -2.75 -5.38
C ILE A 140 -6.30 -1.32 -5.57
N ASN A 141 -6.55 -0.42 -4.63
CA ASN A 141 -6.17 1.00 -4.69
C ASN A 141 -4.65 1.20 -4.89
N CYS A 142 -3.83 0.27 -4.40
CA CYS A 142 -2.38 0.33 -4.48
C CYS A 142 -1.80 -0.45 -5.67
N ALA A 143 -2.62 -1.23 -6.39
CA ALA A 143 -2.20 -2.01 -7.55
C ALA A 143 -2.05 -1.10 -8.78
N VAL A 144 -1.08 -0.19 -8.70
CA VAL A 144 -0.69 0.77 -9.72
C VAL A 144 0.82 0.69 -9.86
N GLY A 145 1.31 0.67 -11.09
CA GLY A 145 2.72 0.77 -11.38
C GLY A 145 3.02 1.50 -12.67
N PHE A 146 4.24 1.98 -12.74
CA PHE A 146 4.76 2.83 -13.79
C PHE A 146 6.10 2.27 -14.26
N SER A 147 6.26 2.10 -15.57
CA SER A 147 7.55 1.79 -16.18
C SER A 147 8.03 3.04 -16.93
N PRO A 148 9.19 3.62 -16.57
CA PRO A 148 9.74 4.77 -17.27
C PRO A 148 10.32 4.42 -18.64
N THR A 149 10.65 3.15 -18.89
CA THR A 149 11.37 2.72 -20.09
C THR A 149 10.50 2.80 -21.33
N ASP A 150 9.21 2.45 -21.20
CA ASP A 150 8.21 2.58 -22.27
C ASP A 150 7.08 3.53 -21.90
N GLU A 151 7.29 4.35 -20.85
CA GLU A 151 6.32 5.29 -20.27
C GLU A 151 4.92 4.67 -20.00
N SER A 152 4.86 3.36 -19.72
CA SER A 152 3.59 2.65 -19.49
C SER A 152 3.07 2.83 -18.07
N LEU A 153 1.74 2.90 -17.96
CA LEU A 153 1.03 2.73 -16.71
C LEU A 153 0.34 1.37 -16.65
N TYR A 154 0.64 0.61 -15.60
CA TYR A 154 -0.02 -0.65 -15.26
C TYR A 154 -0.93 -0.43 -14.06
N MET A 155 -2.17 -0.91 -14.10
CA MET A 155 -3.04 -0.80 -12.92
C MET A 155 -4.19 -1.80 -12.92
N HIS A 156 -4.72 -2.08 -11.73
CA HIS A 156 -5.96 -2.83 -11.63
C HIS A 156 -7.14 -2.04 -12.21
N LYS A 157 -8.01 -2.72 -12.98
CA LYS A 157 -9.12 -2.08 -13.72
C LYS A 157 -10.09 -1.29 -12.83
N GLU A 158 -10.14 -1.62 -11.53
CA GLU A 158 -11.08 -1.01 -10.57
C GLU A 158 -10.43 0.06 -9.68
N VAL A 159 -9.14 0.39 -9.89
CA VAL A 159 -8.45 1.42 -9.06
C VAL A 159 -9.23 2.72 -9.04
N PHE A 160 -9.62 3.25 -10.21
CA PHE A 160 -10.39 4.49 -10.31
C PHE A 160 -11.72 4.43 -9.58
N LYS A 161 -12.45 3.30 -9.70
CA LYS A 161 -13.74 3.10 -9.03
C LYS A 161 -13.58 3.24 -7.52
N TYR A 162 -12.70 2.43 -6.92
CA TYR A 162 -12.53 2.41 -5.47
C TYR A 162 -11.85 3.68 -4.95
N HIS A 163 -10.92 4.28 -5.69
CA HIS A 163 -10.36 5.56 -5.33
C HIS A 163 -11.43 6.66 -5.28
N ASN A 164 -12.26 6.79 -6.33
CA ASN A 164 -13.28 7.83 -6.42
C ASN A 164 -14.40 7.66 -5.40
N CYS A 165 -14.77 6.41 -5.08
CA CYS A 165 -15.71 6.11 -3.99
C CYS A 165 -15.09 6.24 -2.59
N ARG A 166 -13.79 6.53 -2.49
CA ARG A 166 -13.03 6.55 -1.23
C ARG A 166 -13.16 5.25 -0.44
N GLU A 167 -13.12 4.12 -1.14
CA GLU A 167 -13.18 2.80 -0.53
C GLU A 167 -11.84 2.09 -0.69
N LEU A 168 -11.34 1.51 0.41
CA LEU A 168 -10.17 0.64 0.41
C LEU A 168 -10.61 -0.80 0.20
N GLU A 169 -10.33 -1.36 -0.98
CA GLU A 169 -10.75 -2.72 -1.35
C GLU A 169 -9.55 -3.67 -1.48
N ILE A 170 -9.77 -4.93 -1.07
CA ILE A 170 -8.80 -6.02 -1.12
C ILE A 170 -8.67 -6.56 -2.53
N LEU A 171 -7.43 -6.72 -2.99
CA LEU A 171 -7.11 -7.44 -4.23
C LEU A 171 -6.89 -8.93 -3.98
N ASP A 172 -5.76 -9.28 -3.36
CA ASP A 172 -5.42 -10.66 -3.00
C ASP A 172 -5.11 -10.76 -1.50
N PRO A 173 -6.07 -11.22 -0.69
CA PRO A 173 -5.85 -11.38 0.72
C PRO A 173 -5.22 -12.74 0.99
N TRP A 174 -4.05 -13.03 0.44
CA TRP A 174 -3.37 -14.31 0.64
C TRP A 174 -3.26 -14.67 2.15
N MET A 175 -3.24 -13.67 3.04
CA MET A 175 -3.24 -13.85 4.50
C MET A 175 -4.63 -13.91 5.16
N LEU A 176 -5.71 -13.52 4.49
CA LEU A 176 -7.07 -13.72 5.01
C LEU A 176 -7.64 -15.09 4.60
N ASN A 177 -6.97 -15.79 3.67
CA ASN A 177 -7.33 -17.15 3.28
C ASN A 177 -6.79 -18.22 4.26
N GLN A 178 -5.76 -17.91 5.05
CA GLN A 178 -5.13 -18.88 5.97
C GLN A 178 -4.61 -18.17 7.24
N VAL A 179 -5.51 -17.90 8.19
CA VAL A 179 -5.08 -17.52 9.54
C VAL A 179 -4.86 -18.78 10.36
N THR A 180 -3.60 -19.04 10.71
CA THR A 180 -3.15 -20.04 11.67
C THR A 180 -2.48 -19.35 12.86
N GLU A 181 -2.14 -20.11 13.91
CA GLU A 181 -1.34 -19.59 15.03
C GLU A 181 0.00 -19.00 14.56
N GLU A 182 0.63 -19.61 13.54
CA GLU A 182 1.91 -19.17 12.98
C GLU A 182 1.80 -17.86 12.18
N THR A 183 0.61 -17.56 11.62
CA THR A 183 0.37 -16.35 10.82
C THR A 183 -0.28 -15.22 11.61
N LYS A 184 -0.38 -15.33 12.94
CA LYS A 184 -0.97 -14.28 13.80
C LYS A 184 -0.29 -12.92 13.64
N ASN A 185 1.04 -12.90 13.60
CA ASN A 185 1.80 -11.66 13.40
C ASN A 185 1.55 -11.03 12.02
N ASN A 186 1.25 -11.85 11.00
CA ASN A 186 0.91 -11.39 9.67
C ASN A 186 -0.45 -10.66 9.63
N VAL A 187 -1.43 -11.13 10.41
CA VAL A 187 -2.74 -10.47 10.57
C VAL A 187 -2.57 -9.07 11.14
N VAL A 188 -1.74 -8.92 12.18
CA VAL A 188 -1.44 -7.63 12.82
C VAL A 188 -0.82 -6.63 11.83
N ILE A 189 0.12 -7.09 11.00
CA ILE A 189 0.74 -6.27 9.97
C ILE A 189 -0.31 -5.78 8.97
N GLN A 190 -1.29 -6.60 8.59
CA GLN A 190 -2.30 -6.18 7.64
C GLN A 190 -3.30 -5.20 8.20
N ILE A 191 -3.80 -5.41 9.42
CA ILE A 191 -4.67 -4.43 10.09
C ILE A 191 -3.98 -3.06 10.13
N SER A 192 -2.68 -3.05 10.42
CA SER A 192 -1.89 -1.82 10.40
C SER A 192 -1.84 -1.19 9.00
N ARG A 193 -1.74 -2.00 7.94
CA ARG A 193 -1.80 -1.52 6.55
C ARG A 193 -3.19 -1.01 6.15
N PHE A 194 -4.29 -1.66 6.56
CA PHE A 194 -5.64 -1.14 6.37
C PHE A 194 -5.77 0.25 6.96
N ARG A 195 -5.38 0.40 8.24
CA ARG A 195 -5.42 1.69 8.95
C ARG A 195 -4.58 2.74 8.25
N LYS A 196 -3.36 2.39 7.84
CA LYS A 196 -2.47 3.27 7.06
C LYS A 196 -3.17 3.89 5.87
N TYR A 197 -3.76 3.05 5.02
CA TYR A 197 -4.31 3.52 3.77
C TYR A 197 -5.65 4.23 3.97
N CYS A 198 -6.48 3.81 4.93
CA CYS A 198 -7.67 4.55 5.33
C CYS A 198 -7.35 5.96 5.83
N GLU A 199 -6.40 6.10 6.76
CA GLU A 199 -6.01 7.42 7.30
C GLU A 199 -5.31 8.28 6.24
N ARG A 200 -4.40 7.69 5.45
CA ARG A 200 -3.60 8.43 4.45
C ARG A 200 -4.45 9.01 3.33
N TRP A 201 -5.46 8.28 2.87
CA TRP A 201 -6.24 8.62 1.67
C TRP A 201 -7.70 8.96 1.97
N ASP A 202 -8.06 9.06 3.26
CA ASP A 202 -9.43 9.32 3.70
C ASP A 202 -10.42 8.30 3.13
N TYR A 203 -10.05 7.01 3.22
CA TYR A 203 -10.88 5.90 2.76
C TYR A 203 -11.70 5.28 3.87
N THR A 204 -12.93 4.89 3.55
CA THR A 204 -13.67 3.85 4.27
C THR A 204 -13.21 2.47 3.79
N LEU A 205 -13.43 1.43 4.60
CA LEU A 205 -13.21 0.06 4.12
C LEU A 205 -14.28 -0.30 3.08
N GLY A 206 -13.91 -1.05 2.04
CA GLY A 206 -14.91 -1.70 1.20
C GLY A 206 -15.62 -2.83 1.97
N SER A 207 -16.85 -3.18 1.59
CA SER A 207 -17.64 -4.18 2.30
C SER A 207 -16.92 -5.53 2.42
N LYS A 208 -16.21 -5.97 1.37
CA LYS A 208 -15.45 -7.24 1.42
C LYS A 208 -14.31 -7.17 2.42
N ALA A 209 -13.57 -6.06 2.46
CA ALA A 209 -12.54 -5.81 3.46
C ALA A 209 -13.10 -5.80 4.88
N PHE A 210 -14.19 -5.08 5.06
CA PHE A 210 -14.92 -4.95 6.31
C PHE A 210 -15.37 -6.31 6.87
N TRP A 211 -16.13 -7.09 6.09
CA TRP A 211 -16.62 -8.40 6.52
C TRP A 211 -15.49 -9.37 6.85
N LYS A 212 -14.38 -9.29 6.13
CA LYS A 212 -13.22 -10.15 6.42
C LYS A 212 -12.53 -9.77 7.73
N LEU A 213 -12.45 -8.47 8.05
CA LEU A 213 -11.97 -8.03 9.36
C LEU A 213 -12.90 -8.50 10.50
N ILE A 214 -14.22 -8.49 10.30
CA ILE A 214 -15.18 -9.05 11.27
C ILE A 214 -14.93 -10.56 11.47
N GLU A 215 -14.75 -11.33 10.39
CA GLU A 215 -14.45 -12.76 10.47
C GLU A 215 -13.17 -13.02 11.28
N VAL A 216 -12.11 -12.27 11.01
CA VAL A 216 -10.83 -12.39 11.74
C VAL A 216 -11.00 -12.03 13.21
N TYR A 217 -11.74 -10.96 13.52
CA TYR A 217 -12.04 -10.57 14.90
C TYR A 217 -12.77 -11.69 15.63
N ASN A 218 -13.86 -12.18 15.05
CA ASN A 218 -14.68 -13.21 15.66
C ASN A 218 -13.91 -14.53 15.78
N LYS A 219 -12.98 -14.85 14.88
CA LYS A 219 -12.19 -16.07 15.00
C LYS A 219 -11.10 -15.98 16.08
N TYR A 220 -10.56 -14.78 16.34
CA TYR A 220 -9.41 -14.61 17.23
C TYR A 220 -9.60 -13.52 18.27
N PRO A 221 -10.70 -13.45 19.02
CA PRO A 221 -11.10 -12.28 19.84
C PRO A 221 -10.08 -11.76 20.89
N LYS A 222 -9.01 -12.50 21.15
CA LYS A 222 -7.92 -12.18 22.09
C LYS A 222 -6.54 -12.12 21.44
N LEU A 223 -6.45 -11.90 20.11
CA LEU A 223 -5.17 -11.81 19.40
C LEU A 223 -4.32 -10.70 20.02
N LYS A 224 -3.15 -11.11 20.51
CA LYS A 224 -2.08 -10.21 20.92
C LYS A 224 -0.97 -10.31 19.90
N THR A 225 -0.36 -9.18 19.64
CA THR A 225 0.96 -9.08 19.01
C THR A 225 1.97 -9.81 19.90
N GLU A 226 2.77 -10.71 19.32
CA GLU A 226 3.83 -11.42 20.04
C GLU A 226 5.21 -10.76 19.82
N ARG A 227 5.26 -9.68 19.03
CA ARG A 227 6.51 -8.99 18.66
C ARG A 227 6.41 -7.52 19.01
N GLY A 228 7.51 -6.94 19.47
CA GLY A 228 7.65 -5.49 19.59
C GLY A 228 7.71 -4.90 18.19
N ILE A 229 6.59 -4.42 17.72
CA ILE A 229 6.52 -3.58 16.55
C ILE A 229 6.35 -2.14 17.25
N VAL A 230 7.12 -1.04 17.01
CA VAL A 230 6.91 0.39 17.49
C VAL A 230 6.39 1.48 16.48
N ILE A 231 5.15 2.03 16.59
CA ILE A 231 4.55 2.91 15.56
C ILE A 231 5.10 4.32 15.80
N THR A 232 6.15 4.69 15.08
CA THR A 232 6.62 6.08 15.07
C THR A 232 6.07 6.80 13.85
N ALA A 233 5.23 7.80 14.10
CA ALA A 233 5.11 8.93 13.19
C ALA A 233 6.38 9.76 13.39
N GLU A 234 7.44 9.51 12.63
CA GLU A 234 8.58 10.41 12.68
C GLU A 234 8.20 11.75 12.08
N GLY A 235 8.03 12.72 12.99
CA GLY A 235 8.30 14.12 12.74
C GLY A 235 7.13 14.93 12.19
N GLN A 236 7.17 16.22 12.50
CA GLN A 236 6.29 17.28 12.03
C GLN A 236 6.42 17.56 10.52
N HIS A 237 6.90 16.60 9.73
CA HIS A 237 7.26 16.76 8.34
C HIS A 237 6.59 15.69 7.50
N ALA A 238 5.87 16.15 6.47
CA ALA A 238 5.07 15.30 5.61
C ALA A 238 5.95 14.25 4.90
N TYR A 239 5.46 13.01 4.85
CA TYR A 239 5.97 11.93 3.99
C TYR A 239 7.40 11.43 4.21
N SER A 240 7.76 11.01 5.43
CA SER A 240 8.66 9.86 5.58
C SER A 240 7.80 8.58 5.55
N GLY A 241 8.23 7.54 4.84
CA GLY A 241 7.51 6.27 4.75
C GLY A 241 7.12 5.78 6.15
N VAL A 242 5.82 5.61 6.42
CA VAL A 242 5.37 5.27 7.76
C VAL A 242 5.85 3.85 8.11
N ARG A 243 6.74 3.76 9.12
CA ARG A 243 6.99 2.53 9.86
C ARG A 243 5.84 2.31 10.84
N TYR A 244 4.89 1.45 10.46
CA TYR A 244 3.94 0.90 11.42
C TYR A 244 4.64 -0.18 12.18
N LEU A 245 4.72 -0.02 13.48
CA LEU A 245 5.11 -1.14 14.27
C LEU A 245 4.22 -1.20 15.57
N VAL A 246 3.36 -2.18 15.74
CA VAL A 246 2.53 -2.55 16.93
C VAL A 246 3.24 -3.10 18.20
N GLU A 247 3.15 -2.47 19.39
CA GLU A 247 3.96 -2.83 20.58
C GLU A 247 3.76 -4.30 21.02
N ALA A 248 4.76 -4.93 21.65
CA ALA A 248 4.63 -6.32 22.07
C ALA A 248 3.47 -6.45 23.05
N ASN A 249 2.57 -7.42 22.84
CA ASN A 249 1.36 -7.65 23.63
C ASN A 249 0.28 -6.56 23.54
N THR A 250 0.37 -5.58 22.64
CA THR A 250 -0.73 -4.66 22.37
C THR A 250 -1.95 -5.39 21.83
N ASN A 251 -3.11 -4.93 22.27
CA ASN A 251 -4.36 -5.40 21.70
C ASN A 251 -4.57 -4.73 20.32
N ILE A 252 -4.48 -5.50 19.23
CA ILE A 252 -4.69 -4.97 17.88
C ILE A 252 -6.16 -4.61 17.61
N TRP A 253 -7.09 -4.97 18.50
CA TRP A 253 -8.52 -4.71 18.36
C TRP A 253 -8.89 -3.25 18.47
N GLY A 254 -8.12 -2.41 19.16
CA GLY A 254 -8.36 -0.95 19.12
C GLY A 254 -8.21 -0.39 17.70
N ALA A 255 -7.22 -0.87 16.95
CA ALA A 255 -7.05 -0.48 15.55
C ALA A 255 -8.16 -1.05 14.66
N MET A 256 -8.61 -2.28 14.91
CA MET A 256 -9.72 -2.86 14.16
C MET A 256 -11.05 -2.20 14.47
N LEU A 257 -11.38 -1.93 15.74
CA LEU A 257 -12.60 -1.21 16.11
C LEU A 257 -12.60 0.21 15.50
N SER A 258 -11.45 0.90 15.49
CA SER A 258 -11.33 2.18 14.78
C SER A 258 -11.62 2.05 13.28
N LEU A 259 -11.05 1.03 12.64
CA LEU A 259 -11.27 0.71 11.22
C LEU A 259 -12.71 0.28 10.90
N LEU A 260 -13.37 -0.41 11.81
CA LEU A 260 -14.76 -0.82 11.64
C LEU A 260 -15.69 0.38 11.89
N ASN A 261 -15.40 1.24 12.88
CA ASN A 261 -16.16 2.46 13.20
C ASN A 261 -16.26 3.47 12.06
N ILE A 262 -15.28 3.52 11.16
CA ILE A 262 -15.34 4.38 9.97
C ILE A 262 -16.29 3.85 8.89
N HIS A 263 -16.74 2.59 8.97
CA HIS A 263 -17.65 2.00 8.00
C HIS A 263 -19.12 2.32 8.32
N PRO A 264 -19.96 2.72 7.33
CA PRO A 264 -21.36 3.07 7.57
C PRO A 264 -22.19 1.96 8.21
N GLU A 265 -21.93 0.69 7.86
CA GLU A 265 -22.69 -0.47 8.35
C GLU A 265 -22.33 -0.86 9.79
N TRP A 266 -21.19 -0.39 10.32
CA TRP A 266 -20.72 -0.76 11.65
C TRP A 266 -21.48 -0.13 12.80
N LYS A 267 -22.21 0.97 12.54
CA LYS A 267 -23.04 1.63 13.56
C LYS A 267 -24.05 0.68 14.22
N ASN A 268 -24.35 -0.44 13.56
CA ASN A 268 -25.28 -1.47 14.03
C ASN A 268 -24.54 -2.70 14.59
N PHE A 269 -23.31 -2.58 15.09
CA PHE A 269 -22.59 -3.71 15.69
C PHE A 269 -22.08 -3.36 17.09
N LYS A 270 -22.14 -4.34 18.00
CA LYS A 270 -21.60 -4.22 19.36
C LYS A 270 -20.63 -5.36 19.65
N ASP A 271 -19.56 -5.06 20.39
CA ASP A 271 -18.70 -6.06 20.99
C ASP A 271 -19.41 -6.70 22.18
N SER A 272 -19.71 -7.99 22.07
CA SER A 272 -20.31 -8.81 23.12
C SER A 272 -19.35 -9.92 23.49
N HIS A 273 -18.70 -9.78 24.64
CA HIS A 273 -17.78 -10.80 25.19
C HIS A 273 -16.56 -11.09 24.29
N GLY A 274 -16.09 -10.09 23.54
CA GLY A 274 -14.99 -10.22 22.60
C GLY A 274 -15.41 -10.72 21.23
N TYR A 275 -16.70 -10.76 20.88
CA TYR A 275 -17.18 -11.09 19.54
C TYR A 275 -18.14 -10.01 19.05
N LEU A 276 -18.08 -9.71 17.76
CA LEU A 276 -18.92 -8.69 17.15
C LEU A 276 -20.24 -9.31 16.73
N VAL A 277 -21.32 -8.76 17.28
CA VAL A 277 -22.68 -9.16 16.93
C VAL A 277 -23.43 -7.95 16.36
N PRO A 278 -24.25 -8.14 15.32
CA PRO A 278 -25.19 -7.11 14.91
C PRO A 278 -26.06 -6.71 16.11
N GLU A 279 -26.29 -5.41 16.27
CA GLU A 279 -27.37 -4.92 17.10
C GLU A 279 -28.68 -5.45 16.52
N ALA A 280 -29.53 -5.99 17.39
CA ALA A 280 -30.85 -6.43 17.02
C ALA A 280 -31.67 -5.19 16.62
N ASN A 281 -31.65 -4.86 15.34
CA ASN A 281 -32.67 -4.02 14.74
C ASN A 281 -33.84 -4.94 14.38
N ASP A 282 -35.04 -4.61 14.84
CA ASP A 282 -36.32 -5.32 14.59
C ASP A 282 -36.70 -5.44 13.09
N SER A 283 -35.77 -5.22 12.16
CA SER A 283 -36.00 -5.26 10.72
C SER A 283 -34.83 -5.85 9.89
N PHE A 284 -33.86 -6.54 10.50
CA PHE A 284 -32.90 -7.32 9.70
C PHE A 284 -33.47 -8.71 9.40
N VAL A 285 -34.05 -8.87 8.21
CA VAL A 285 -34.28 -10.20 7.62
C VAL A 285 -32.91 -10.86 7.49
N SER A 286 -32.71 -11.95 8.23
CA SER A 286 -31.50 -12.75 8.18
C SER A 286 -31.22 -13.20 6.75
N GLY A 287 -30.08 -12.79 6.18
CA GLY A 287 -29.56 -13.28 4.91
C GLY A 287 -29.06 -14.72 5.01
N SER A 288 -29.83 -15.62 5.62
CA SER A 288 -29.60 -17.06 5.65
C SER A 288 -30.24 -17.80 4.46
N GLU A 289 -30.69 -17.10 3.42
CA GLU A 289 -31.29 -17.69 2.21
C GLU A 289 -30.53 -17.41 0.91
N ILE A 290 -29.20 -17.24 0.97
CA ILE A 290 -28.37 -17.34 -0.23
C ILE A 290 -27.20 -18.27 0.07
N LEU A 291 -27.46 -19.58 -0.06
CA LEU A 291 -26.54 -20.66 -0.47
C LEU A 291 -27.19 -22.03 -0.15
N GLN A 292 -28.39 -22.26 -0.69
CA GLN A 292 -28.92 -23.61 -0.92
C GLN A 292 -29.66 -23.60 -2.25
N ASP A 293 -28.90 -23.62 -3.34
CA ASP A 293 -29.39 -24.12 -4.63
C ASP A 293 -28.33 -25.10 -5.16
N ASP A 294 -28.70 -26.37 -5.05
CA ASP A 294 -28.45 -27.45 -6.01
C ASP A 294 -27.25 -27.32 -6.94
N ILE A 295 -26.19 -28.05 -6.60
CA ILE A 295 -25.22 -28.56 -7.58
C ILE A 295 -25.82 -29.84 -8.17
N PRO A 296 -26.17 -29.90 -9.47
CA PRO A 296 -26.32 -31.17 -10.14
C PRO A 296 -24.93 -31.69 -10.49
N PHE A 297 -24.47 -32.72 -9.77
CA PHE A 297 -23.93 -34.01 -10.26
C PHE A 297 -23.49 -34.86 -9.07
#